data_AF-A0A455UKC4-F1
#
_entry.id   AF-A0A455UKC4-F1
#
_cell.length_a   1.000
_cell.length_b   1.000
_cell.length_c   1.000
_cell.angle_alpha   90.00
_cell.angle_beta   90.00
_cell.angle_gamma   90.00
#
_symmetry.space_group_name_H-M   'P 1'
#
loop_
_entity.id
_entity.type
_entity.pdbx_description
1 polymer ?
#
loop_
_entity_poly.entity_id
_entity_poly.type
_entity_poly.pdbx_seq_one_letter_code
_entity_poly.pdbx_strand_id
1 'polypeptide(L)'
;MLEFMPVILFAVICIVLMFGFPVALSLAGTALLFAGMGLGLEAIGIDANFDGGYLAALPNRLYGIMTNQTLLAVPLFVLMGVLLEKSKVAETLLDAMALLFGSMRGGLGISVTLVGMLMAASTGIVGATVVTMGLMSLPTMLKRGYSTSLATGTICATGTLGQIIPPSIALVLLGDVLSSAYQQAQLDMGIFSPKTVSVGDLFMGALVPGLLLVVFYMIYVGLVAWLRPHGACCRP
;
A
#
# COMPACT_ATOMS: atom_id res chain seq x y z
N MET A 1 8.66 21.17 -30.39
CA MET A 1 9.25 20.86 -29.07
C MET A 1 8.25 21.02 -27.93
N LEU A 2 7.35 22.02 -27.96
CA LEU A 2 6.39 22.27 -26.89
C LEU A 2 5.32 21.17 -26.72
N GLU A 3 4.97 20.45 -27.79
CA GLU A 3 4.10 19.25 -27.72
C GLU A 3 4.70 18.10 -26.90
N PHE A 4 6.03 18.05 -26.75
CA PHE A 4 6.70 17.04 -25.92
C PHE A 4 6.85 17.45 -24.46
N MET A 5 6.42 18.67 -24.08
CA MET A 5 6.56 19.18 -22.72
C MET A 5 5.93 18.27 -21.65
N PRO A 6 4.74 17.64 -21.86
CA PRO A 6 4.20 16.65 -20.92
C PRO A 6 5.06 15.39 -20.80
N VAL A 7 5.65 14.94 -21.91
CA VAL A 7 6.53 13.75 -21.94
C VAL A 7 7.85 14.06 -21.23
N ILE A 8 8.39 15.26 -21.41
CA ILE A 8 9.59 15.73 -20.72
C ILE A 8 9.32 15.88 -19.23
N LEU A 9 8.17 16.43 -18.83
CA LEU A 9 7.74 16.49 -17.43
C LEU A 9 7.69 15.09 -16.81
N PHE A 10 7.09 14.12 -17.52
CA PHE A 10 7.02 12.75 -17.05
C PHE A 10 8.41 12.12 -16.88
N ALA A 11 9.30 12.30 -17.84
CA ALA A 11 10.68 11.81 -17.75
C ALA A 11 11.46 12.44 -16.59
N VAL A 12 11.30 13.76 -16.38
CA VAL A 12 11.94 14.47 -15.27
C VAL A 12 11.39 13.99 -13.92
N ILE A 13 10.08 13.76 -13.80
CA ILE A 13 9.50 13.15 -12.59
C ILE A 13 10.15 11.80 -12.31
N CYS A 14 10.28 10.92 -13.29
CA CYS A 14 10.93 9.62 -13.11
C CYS A 14 12.37 9.78 -12.59
N ILE A 15 13.16 10.67 -13.19
CA ILE A 15 14.55 10.93 -12.78
C ILE A 15 14.60 11.48 -11.34
N VAL A 16 13.75 12.45 -11.01
CA VAL A 16 13.71 13.07 -9.67
C VAL A 16 13.29 12.06 -8.60
N LEU A 17 12.38 11.13 -8.93
CA LEU A 17 12.00 10.04 -8.03
C LEU A 17 13.14 9.04 -7.79
N MET A 18 14.02 8.82 -8.78
CA MET A 18 15.21 7.96 -8.61
C MET A 18 16.25 8.53 -7.64
N PHE A 19 16.26 9.85 -7.43
CA PHE A 19 17.12 10.49 -6.43
C PHE A 19 16.67 10.25 -4.98
N GLY A 20 15.51 9.61 -4.75
CA GLY A 20 15.07 9.18 -3.43
C GLY A 20 14.50 10.29 -2.54
N PHE A 21 14.18 11.46 -3.11
CA PHE A 21 13.47 12.51 -2.39
C PHE A 21 12.02 12.11 -2.07
N PRO A 22 11.39 12.69 -1.02
CA PRO A 22 9.99 12.43 -0.69
C PRO A 22 9.07 12.68 -1.89
N VAL A 23 8.29 11.64 -2.27
CA VAL A 23 7.45 11.61 -3.48
C VAL A 23 6.57 12.86 -3.63
N ALA A 24 5.97 13.33 -2.53
CA ALA A 24 5.11 14.52 -2.54
C ALA A 24 5.87 15.79 -2.99
N LEU A 25 7.10 15.99 -2.50
CA LEU A 25 7.93 17.13 -2.85
C LEU A 25 8.44 17.01 -4.29
N SER A 26 8.81 15.80 -4.71
CA SER A 26 9.26 15.55 -6.08
C SER A 26 8.15 15.85 -7.10
N LEU A 27 6.92 15.37 -6.87
CA LEU A 27 5.78 15.61 -7.75
C LEU A 27 5.35 17.08 -7.75
N ALA A 28 5.20 17.69 -6.57
CA ALA A 28 4.79 19.10 -6.47
C ALA A 28 5.85 20.04 -7.05
N GLY A 29 7.13 19.81 -6.73
CA GLY A 29 8.23 20.64 -7.19
C GLY A 29 8.42 20.56 -8.70
N THR A 30 8.42 19.37 -9.28
CA THR A 30 8.52 19.22 -10.75
C THR A 30 7.30 19.79 -11.47
N ALA A 31 6.08 19.59 -10.95
CA ALA A 31 4.87 20.18 -11.52
C ALA A 31 4.91 21.73 -11.48
N LEU A 32 5.32 22.32 -10.35
CA LEU A 32 5.44 23.78 -10.22
C LEU A 32 6.57 24.36 -11.09
N LEU A 33 7.70 23.66 -11.21
CA LEU A 33 8.79 24.07 -12.09
C LEU A 33 8.33 24.15 -13.55
N PHE A 34 7.64 23.12 -14.04
CA PHE A 34 7.12 23.11 -15.40
C PHE A 34 5.98 24.10 -15.61
N ALA A 35 5.12 24.30 -14.61
CA ALA A 35 4.09 25.33 -14.68
C ALA A 35 4.70 26.75 -14.73
N GLY A 36 5.74 27.01 -13.94
CA GLY A 36 6.50 28.27 -13.98
C GLY A 36 7.23 28.47 -15.30
N MET A 37 7.82 27.41 -15.86
CA MET A 37 8.40 27.45 -17.21
C MET A 37 7.34 27.75 -18.27
N GLY A 38 6.17 27.09 -18.21
CA GLY A 38 5.05 27.34 -19.14
C GLY A 38 4.62 28.80 -19.15
N LEU A 39 4.36 29.38 -17.98
CA LEU A 39 4.02 30.81 -17.85
C LEU A 39 5.15 31.74 -18.30
N GLY A 40 6.40 31.38 -18.03
CA GLY A 40 7.57 32.16 -18.45
C GLY A 40 7.79 32.17 -19.96
N LEU A 41 7.58 31.04 -20.65
CA LEU A 41 7.67 30.96 -22.10
C LEU A 41 6.52 31.74 -22.78
N GLU A 42 5.32 31.66 -22.24
CA GLU A 42 4.15 32.38 -22.75
C GLU A 42 4.32 33.90 -22.59
N ALA A 43 4.90 34.35 -21.47
CA ALA A 43 5.23 35.76 -21.25
C ALA A 43 6.27 36.32 -22.23
N ILE A 44 7.08 35.47 -22.87
CA ILE A 44 8.09 35.83 -23.88
C ILE A 44 7.52 35.68 -25.31
N GLY A 45 6.24 35.32 -25.45
CA GLY A 45 5.53 35.21 -26.73
C GLY A 45 5.65 33.85 -27.42
N ILE A 46 6.02 32.80 -26.67
CA ILE A 46 6.08 31.42 -27.18
C ILE A 46 4.83 30.68 -26.68
N ASP A 47 3.98 30.21 -27.60
CA ASP A 47 2.74 29.48 -27.27
C ASP A 47 3.04 28.14 -26.56
N ALA A 48 3.08 28.16 -25.23
CA ALA A 48 3.30 27.00 -24.38
C ALA A 48 2.03 26.19 -24.09
N ASN A 49 0.86 26.65 -24.57
CA ASN A 49 -0.46 26.04 -24.35
C ASN A 49 -0.77 25.75 -22.87
N PHE A 50 -0.31 26.61 -21.95
CA PHE A 50 -0.51 26.43 -20.51
C PHE A 50 -1.49 27.47 -19.95
N ASP A 51 -2.71 27.07 -19.63
CA ASP A 51 -3.68 27.97 -19.02
C ASP A 51 -3.32 28.29 -17.55
N GLY A 52 -2.97 29.55 -17.28
CA GLY A 52 -2.67 30.05 -15.94
C GLY A 52 -3.83 29.86 -14.94
N GLY A 53 -5.05 29.65 -15.42
CA GLY A 53 -6.21 29.26 -14.61
C GLY A 53 -6.00 27.95 -13.83
N TYR A 54 -5.17 27.03 -14.33
CA TYR A 54 -4.81 25.81 -13.59
C TYR A 54 -4.02 26.12 -12.31
N LEU A 55 -3.16 27.13 -12.33
CA LEU A 55 -2.40 27.57 -11.16
C LEU A 55 -3.30 28.29 -10.14
N ALA A 56 -4.19 29.17 -10.64
CA ALA A 56 -5.14 29.90 -9.81
C ALA A 56 -6.17 28.96 -9.15
N ALA A 57 -6.46 27.81 -9.75
CA ALA A 57 -7.34 26.79 -9.18
C ALA A 57 -6.66 25.90 -8.11
N LEU A 58 -5.32 25.90 -7.99
CA LEU A 58 -4.60 25.05 -7.05
C LEU A 58 -5.02 25.26 -5.58
N PRO A 59 -5.17 26.49 -5.05
CA PRO A 59 -5.57 26.69 -3.66
C PRO A 59 -6.95 26.09 -3.36
N ASN A 60 -7.92 26.28 -4.26
CA ASN A 60 -9.26 25.70 -4.13
C ASN A 60 -9.23 24.16 -4.19
N ARG A 61 -8.42 23.58 -5.08
CA ARG A 61 -8.21 22.11 -5.14
C ARG A 61 -7.60 21.57 -3.85
N LEU A 62 -6.56 22.24 -3.32
CA LEU A 62 -5.94 21.85 -2.05
C LEU A 62 -6.92 21.94 -0.88
N TYR A 63 -7.71 23.01 -0.81
CA TYR A 63 -8.74 23.17 0.21
C TYR A 63 -9.81 22.07 0.13
N GLY A 64 -10.23 21.69 -1.08
CA GLY A 64 -11.14 20.56 -1.30
C GLY A 64 -10.59 19.22 -0.77
N ILE A 65 -9.29 18.96 -0.95
CA ILE A 65 -8.63 17.78 -0.40
C ILE A 65 -8.56 17.85 1.13
N MET A 66 -8.20 19.00 1.70
CA MET A 66 -8.10 19.18 3.16
C MET A 66 -9.44 18.99 3.89
N THR A 67 -10.55 19.33 3.23
CA THR A 67 -11.90 19.22 3.78
C THR A 67 -12.59 17.89 3.47
N ASN A 68 -11.90 16.98 2.77
CA ASN A 68 -12.45 15.68 2.39
C ASN A 68 -12.67 14.78 3.61
N GLN A 69 -13.94 14.48 3.89
CA GLN A 69 -14.35 13.65 5.02
C GLN A 69 -13.85 12.21 4.93
N THR A 70 -13.63 11.68 3.72
CA THR A 70 -13.04 10.35 3.51
C THR A 70 -11.61 10.29 4.02
N LEU A 71 -10.85 11.38 3.85
CA LEU A 71 -9.45 11.45 4.30
C LEU A 71 -9.32 11.59 5.81
N LEU A 72 -10.38 11.98 6.55
CA LEU A 72 -10.41 11.91 8.02
C LEU A 72 -10.26 10.48 8.54
N ALA A 73 -10.62 9.48 7.75
CA ALA A 73 -10.40 8.08 8.11
C ALA A 73 -8.90 7.73 8.17
N VAL A 74 -8.04 8.37 7.38
CA VAL A 74 -6.61 8.04 7.31
C VAL A 74 -5.91 8.25 8.66
N PRO A 75 -5.99 9.41 9.35
CA PRO A 75 -5.43 9.58 10.68
C PRO A 75 -6.00 8.60 11.72
N LEU A 76 -7.30 8.29 11.65
CA LEU A 76 -7.95 7.36 12.58
C LEU A 76 -7.45 5.93 12.39
N PHE A 77 -7.23 5.50 11.14
CA PHE A 77 -6.63 4.20 10.83
C PHE A 77 -5.16 4.14 11.24
N VAL A 78 -4.39 5.21 11.04
CA VAL A 78 -3.01 5.30 11.54
C VAL A 78 -3.00 5.18 13.07
N LEU A 79 -3.89 5.88 13.77
CA LEU A 79 -4.02 5.78 15.23
C LEU A 79 -4.34 4.34 15.66
N MET A 80 -5.29 3.68 15.01
CA MET A 80 -5.63 2.27 15.27
C MET A 80 -4.42 1.36 15.07
N GLY A 81 -3.69 1.52 13.96
CA GLY A 81 -2.48 0.74 13.66
C GLY A 81 -1.40 0.91 14.73
N VAL A 82 -1.13 2.16 15.13
CA VAL A 82 -0.15 2.48 16.19
C VAL A 82 -0.60 1.91 17.54
N LEU A 83 -1.89 1.99 17.89
CA LEU A 83 -2.40 1.41 19.14
C LEU A 83 -2.25 -0.13 19.16
N LEU A 84 -2.51 -0.81 18.05
CA LEU A 84 -2.35 -2.26 17.94
C LEU A 84 -0.88 -2.69 17.96
N GLU A 85 0.01 -1.90 17.37
CA GLU A 85 1.45 -2.14 17.43
C GLU A 85 1.99 -1.93 18.86
N LYS A 86 1.63 -0.81 19.51
CA LYS A 86 2.12 -0.45 20.85
C LYS A 86 1.54 -1.32 21.98
N SER A 87 0.36 -1.90 21.78
CA SER A 87 -0.25 -2.83 22.74
C SER A 87 0.39 -4.22 22.75
N LYS A 88 1.38 -4.50 21.89
CA LYS A 88 2.07 -5.80 21.75
C LYS A 88 1.15 -6.97 21.43
N VAL A 89 -0.07 -6.70 20.95
CA VAL A 89 -1.01 -7.73 20.48
C VAL A 89 -0.37 -8.58 19.38
N ALA A 90 0.47 -7.95 18.55
CA ALA A 90 1.31 -8.60 17.54
C ALA A 90 2.11 -9.80 18.08
N GLU A 91 2.86 -9.55 19.16
CA GLU A 91 3.82 -10.48 19.75
C GLU A 91 3.07 -11.64 20.42
N THR A 92 2.01 -11.32 21.18
CA THR A 92 1.15 -12.31 21.82
C THR A 92 0.41 -13.20 20.81
N LEU A 93 -0.05 -12.64 19.69
CA LEU A 93 -0.66 -13.44 18.61
C LEU A 93 0.37 -14.36 17.96
N LEU A 94 1.61 -13.90 17.76
CA LEU A 94 2.68 -14.71 17.18
C LEU A 94 3.01 -15.90 18.07
N ASP A 95 3.16 -15.69 19.38
CA ASP A 95 3.39 -16.76 20.34
C ASP A 95 2.22 -17.74 20.41
N ALA A 96 0.98 -17.24 20.45
CA ALA A 96 -0.21 -18.06 20.48
C ALA A 96 -0.37 -18.92 19.21
N MET A 97 -0.11 -18.34 18.02
CA MET A 97 -0.17 -19.09 16.77
C MET A 97 0.98 -20.09 16.65
N ALA A 98 2.18 -19.73 17.10
CA ALA A 98 3.33 -20.64 17.14
C ALA A 98 3.10 -21.83 18.08
N LEU A 99 2.35 -21.65 19.17
CA LEU A 99 1.87 -22.73 20.04
C LEU A 99 0.79 -23.57 19.34
N LEU A 100 -0.20 -22.91 18.73
CA LEU A 100 -1.33 -23.56 18.06
C LEU A 100 -0.89 -24.47 16.90
N PHE A 101 0.05 -24.00 16.07
CA PHE A 101 0.59 -24.74 14.94
C PHE A 101 1.95 -25.38 15.21
N GLY A 102 2.45 -25.33 16.45
CA GLY A 102 3.80 -25.79 16.80
C GLY A 102 4.06 -27.28 16.57
N SER A 103 3.00 -28.10 16.63
CA SER A 103 3.04 -29.54 16.37
C SER A 103 2.97 -29.90 14.88
N MET A 104 2.65 -28.94 14.01
CA MET A 104 2.42 -29.17 12.59
C MET A 104 3.67 -28.90 11.75
N ARG A 105 3.95 -29.78 10.78
CA ARG A 105 5.02 -29.56 9.79
C ARG A 105 4.72 -28.28 9.00
N GLY A 106 5.66 -27.33 8.99
CA GLY A 106 5.44 -26.01 8.39
C GLY A 106 4.63 -25.02 9.24
N GLY A 107 4.27 -25.40 10.47
CA GLY A 107 3.37 -24.62 11.32
C GLY A 107 3.90 -23.24 11.71
N LEU A 108 5.22 -23.08 11.83
CA LEU A 108 5.83 -21.76 12.08
C LEU A 108 5.62 -20.82 10.88
N GLY A 109 5.80 -21.29 9.64
CA GLY A 109 5.57 -20.48 8.44
C GLY A 109 4.10 -20.10 8.27
N ILE A 110 3.17 -21.00 8.60
CA ILE A 110 1.73 -20.71 8.62
C ILE A 110 1.40 -19.67 9.70
N SER A 111 2.01 -19.79 10.88
CA SER A 111 1.84 -18.82 11.98
C SER A 111 2.33 -17.43 11.56
N VAL A 112 3.50 -17.34 10.94
CA VAL A 112 4.04 -16.08 10.40
C VAL A 112 3.13 -15.50 9.31
N THR A 113 2.49 -16.36 8.51
CA THR A 113 1.56 -15.92 7.47
C THR A 113 0.27 -15.34 8.06
N LEU A 114 -0.33 -16.02 9.02
CA LEU A 114 -1.56 -15.57 9.68
C LEU A 114 -1.33 -14.32 10.54
N VAL A 115 -0.28 -14.31 11.35
CA VAL A 115 0.03 -13.15 12.20
C VAL A 115 0.50 -12.00 11.33
N GLY A 116 1.25 -12.28 10.27
CA GLY A 116 1.62 -11.33 9.23
C GLY A 116 0.40 -10.68 8.61
N MET A 117 -0.60 -11.46 8.22
CA MET A 117 -1.87 -10.95 7.71
C MET A 117 -2.58 -10.05 8.73
N LEU A 118 -2.75 -10.49 9.98
CA LEU A 118 -3.45 -9.73 11.02
C LEU A 118 -2.73 -8.41 11.36
N MET A 119 -1.40 -8.44 11.37
CA MET A 119 -0.56 -7.26 11.60
C MET A 119 -0.52 -6.33 10.40
N ALA A 120 -0.46 -6.88 9.19
CA ALA A 120 -0.43 -6.08 7.98
C ALA A 120 -1.79 -5.38 7.80
N ALA A 121 -2.90 -6.04 8.13
CA ALA A 121 -4.24 -5.44 8.11
C ALA A 121 -4.38 -4.28 9.09
N SER A 122 -3.62 -4.21 10.19
CA SER A 122 -3.69 -3.06 11.11
C SER A 122 -2.73 -1.93 10.76
N THR A 123 -1.56 -2.24 10.18
CA THR A 123 -0.52 -1.25 9.91
C THR A 123 -0.63 -0.59 8.53
N GLY A 124 -1.17 -1.30 7.52
CA GLY A 124 -1.40 -0.76 6.18
C GLY A 124 -0.14 -0.32 5.41
N ILE A 125 1.06 -0.55 5.95
CA ILE A 125 2.35 -0.07 5.41
C ILE A 125 3.34 -1.22 5.32
N VAL A 126 3.66 -1.64 4.09
CA VAL A 126 4.54 -2.79 3.81
C VAL A 126 5.91 -2.66 4.48
N GLY A 127 6.53 -1.48 4.41
CA GLY A 127 7.89 -1.28 4.94
C GLY A 127 7.98 -1.50 6.44
N ALA A 128 7.05 -0.94 7.22
CA ALA A 128 7.04 -1.08 8.67
C ALA A 128 6.77 -2.53 9.09
N THR A 129 5.74 -3.17 8.50
CA THR A 129 5.37 -4.55 8.84
C THR A 129 6.48 -5.55 8.52
N VAL A 130 7.13 -5.42 7.35
CA VAL A 130 8.24 -6.31 6.94
C VAL A 130 9.44 -6.15 7.88
N VAL A 131 9.76 -4.93 8.30
CA VAL A 131 10.87 -4.70 9.25
C VAL A 131 10.55 -5.30 10.61
N THR A 132 9.36 -5.04 11.15
CA THR A 132 8.94 -5.57 12.47
C THR A 132 8.89 -7.10 12.46
N MET A 133 8.25 -7.70 11.45
CA MET A 133 8.20 -9.16 11.30
C MET A 133 9.57 -9.75 10.97
N GLY A 134 10.41 -9.05 10.21
CA GLY A 134 11.78 -9.45 9.93
C GLY A 134 12.61 -9.54 11.21
N LEU A 135 12.53 -8.54 12.08
CA LEU A 135 13.28 -8.53 13.34
C LEU A 135 12.75 -9.57 14.36
N MET A 136 11.44 -9.81 14.39
CA MET A 136 10.81 -10.72 15.35
C MET A 136 10.82 -12.19 14.88
N SER A 137 10.41 -12.44 13.65
CA SER A 137 10.11 -13.80 13.16
C SER A 137 11.28 -14.46 12.41
N LEU A 138 12.10 -13.70 11.69
CA LEU A 138 13.23 -14.27 10.92
C LEU A 138 14.24 -15.02 11.80
N PRO A 139 14.70 -14.49 12.96
CA PRO A 139 15.65 -15.22 13.80
C PRO A 139 15.06 -16.54 14.31
N THR A 140 13.77 -16.54 14.64
CA THR A 140 13.04 -17.72 15.13
C THR A 140 12.87 -18.77 14.03
N MET A 141 12.54 -18.36 12.80
CA MET A 141 12.46 -19.27 11.65
C MET A 141 13.80 -19.94 11.34
N LEU A 142 14.89 -19.17 11.34
CA LEU A 142 16.23 -19.70 11.08
C LEU A 142 16.69 -20.67 12.18
N LYS A 143 16.44 -20.36 13.45
CA LYS A 143 16.73 -21.27 14.58
C LYS A 143 15.99 -22.60 14.48
N ARG A 144 14.80 -22.62 13.87
CA ARG A 144 14.03 -23.84 13.61
C ARG A 144 14.39 -24.55 12.31
N GLY A 145 15.43 -24.10 11.59
CA GLY A 145 15.93 -24.77 10.39
C GLY A 145 15.17 -24.44 9.10
N TYR A 146 14.41 -23.33 9.06
CA TYR A 146 13.86 -22.84 7.80
C TYR A 146 14.99 -22.32 6.91
N SER A 147 14.92 -22.63 5.61
CA SER A 147 15.81 -22.01 4.62
C SER A 147 15.62 -20.50 4.58
N THR A 148 16.71 -19.75 4.46
CA THR A 148 16.69 -18.27 4.43
C THR A 148 15.74 -17.76 3.35
N SER A 149 15.76 -18.38 2.16
CA SER A 149 14.89 -18.00 1.04
C SER A 149 13.40 -18.18 1.34
N LEU A 150 13.02 -19.27 2.02
CA LEU A 150 11.62 -19.49 2.41
C LEU A 150 11.21 -18.52 3.51
N ALA A 151 12.07 -18.29 4.50
CA ALA A 151 11.77 -17.41 5.62
C ALA A 151 11.62 -15.94 5.17
N THR A 152 12.59 -15.41 4.42
CA THR A 152 12.53 -14.03 3.92
C THR A 152 11.41 -13.86 2.89
N GLY A 153 11.23 -14.83 1.99
CA GLY A 153 10.14 -14.81 1.01
C GLY A 153 8.76 -14.79 1.66
N THR A 154 8.55 -15.62 2.70
CA THR A 154 7.28 -15.65 3.44
C THR A 154 7.04 -14.34 4.16
N ILE A 155 8.04 -13.78 4.86
CA ILE A 155 7.91 -12.49 5.56
C ILE A 155 7.64 -11.34 4.59
N CYS A 156 8.33 -11.30 3.45
CA CYS A 156 8.11 -10.28 2.43
C CYS A 156 6.72 -10.40 1.80
N ALA A 157 6.27 -11.62 1.49
CA ALA A 157 4.95 -11.86 0.92
C ALA A 157 3.82 -11.53 1.90
N THR A 158 4.01 -11.77 3.19
CA THR A 158 2.98 -11.48 4.19
C THR A 158 2.89 -9.99 4.51
N GLY A 159 4.01 -9.28 4.46
CA GLY A 159 4.04 -7.83 4.62
C GLY A 159 3.26 -7.07 3.53
N THR A 160 3.13 -7.62 2.31
CA THR A 160 2.35 -6.97 1.24
C THR A 160 0.83 -7.15 1.40
N LEU A 161 0.39 -8.14 2.19
CA LEU A 161 -1.05 -8.38 2.42
C LEU A 161 -1.75 -7.21 3.11
N GLY A 162 -1.02 -6.40 3.86
CA GLY A 162 -1.57 -5.24 4.58
C GLY A 162 -2.08 -4.13 3.68
N GLN A 163 -1.62 -4.10 2.42
CA GLN A 163 -2.19 -3.17 1.44
C GLN A 163 -3.55 -3.63 0.91
N ILE A 164 -3.82 -4.94 0.94
CA ILE A 164 -4.99 -5.55 0.31
C ILE A 164 -6.10 -5.82 1.34
N ILE A 165 -5.73 -6.29 2.53
CA ILE A 165 -6.70 -6.75 3.53
C ILE A 165 -7.15 -5.54 4.38
N PRO A 166 -8.47 -5.27 4.46
CA PRO A 166 -8.99 -4.20 5.30
C PRO A 166 -8.67 -4.41 6.79
N PRO A 167 -8.39 -3.35 7.56
CA PRO A 167 -8.37 -1.93 7.16
C PRO A 167 -7.08 -1.47 6.46
N SER A 168 -7.18 -1.02 5.20
CA SER A 168 -6.02 -0.60 4.40
C SER A 168 -6.10 0.89 4.04
N ILE A 169 -5.10 1.67 4.46
CA ILE A 169 -4.96 3.09 4.11
C ILE A 169 -4.86 3.26 2.59
N ALA A 170 -4.17 2.35 1.90
CA ALA A 170 -4.04 2.38 0.45
C ALA A 170 -5.42 2.23 -0.23
N LEU A 171 -6.29 1.35 0.26
CA LEU A 171 -7.65 1.21 -0.26
C LEU A 171 -8.54 2.43 0.06
N VAL A 172 -8.36 3.09 1.20
CA VAL A 172 -9.08 4.35 1.51
C VAL A 172 -8.72 5.44 0.50
N LEU A 173 -7.42 5.65 0.27
CA LEU A 173 -6.93 6.64 -0.70
C LEU A 173 -7.36 6.29 -2.13
N LEU A 174 -7.23 5.02 -2.51
CA LEU A 174 -7.67 4.53 -3.81
C LEU A 174 -9.18 4.71 -3.97
N GLY A 175 -9.97 4.47 -2.93
CA GLY A 175 -11.42 4.65 -2.98
C GLY A 175 -11.86 6.08 -3.16
N ASP A 176 -11.17 7.04 -2.55
CA ASP A 176 -11.42 8.46 -2.76
C ASP A 176 -11.16 8.86 -4.23
N VAL A 177 -10.02 8.42 -4.77
CA VAL A 177 -9.64 8.67 -6.16
C VAL A 177 -10.59 7.99 -7.15
N LEU A 178 -10.93 6.71 -6.91
CA LEU A 178 -11.86 5.97 -7.76
C LEU A 178 -13.27 6.56 -7.71
N SER A 179 -13.76 6.94 -6.53
CA SER A 179 -15.07 7.56 -6.39
C SER A 179 -15.13 8.87 -7.19
N SER A 180 -14.10 9.72 -7.06
CA SER A 180 -13.99 10.97 -7.80
C SER A 180 -13.89 10.75 -9.31
N ALA A 181 -13.05 9.81 -9.75
CA ALA A 181 -12.87 9.49 -11.17
C ALA A 181 -14.12 8.84 -11.78
N TYR A 182 -14.81 7.99 -11.02
CA TYR A 182 -16.03 7.31 -11.44
C TYR A 182 -17.20 8.29 -11.57
N GLN A 183 -17.33 9.23 -10.64
CA GLN A 183 -18.29 10.33 -10.75
C GLN A 183 -18.02 11.19 -11.99
N GLN A 184 -16.76 11.58 -12.24
CA GLN A 184 -16.39 12.36 -13.43
C GLN A 184 -16.72 11.62 -14.73
N ALA A 185 -16.33 10.34 -14.84
CA ALA A 185 -16.64 9.53 -16.01
C ALA A 185 -18.15 9.39 -16.26
N GLN A 186 -18.96 9.30 -15.20
CA GLN A 186 -20.42 9.24 -15.33
C GLN A 186 -21.03 10.55 -15.81
N LEU A 187 -20.52 11.68 -15.35
CA LEU A 187 -20.93 13.01 -15.83
C LEU A 187 -20.61 13.18 -17.33
N ASP A 188 -19.43 12.73 -17.76
CA ASP A 188 -19.02 12.75 -19.16
C ASP A 188 -19.89 11.83 -20.05
N MET A 189 -20.42 10.73 -19.47
CA MET A 189 -21.38 9.84 -20.13
C MET A 189 -22.83 10.36 -20.13
N GLY A 190 -23.07 11.58 -19.62
CA GLY A 190 -24.40 12.20 -19.58
C GLY A 190 -25.30 11.69 -18.43
N ILE A 191 -24.73 10.98 -17.44
CA ILE A 191 -25.46 10.50 -16.27
C ILE A 191 -25.37 11.59 -15.18
N PHE A 192 -26.42 12.40 -15.07
CA PHE A 192 -26.51 13.49 -14.08
C PHE A 192 -26.84 13.03 -12.66
N SER A 193 -27.10 11.74 -12.45
CA SER A 193 -27.25 11.11 -11.12
C SER A 193 -26.14 10.09 -10.90
N PRO A 194 -24.92 10.53 -10.58
CA PRO A 194 -23.78 9.64 -10.46
C PRO A 194 -23.92 8.72 -9.24
N LYS A 195 -23.58 7.45 -9.40
CA LYS A 195 -23.45 6.51 -8.30
C LYS A 195 -22.07 6.64 -7.69
N THR A 196 -22.02 6.77 -6.37
CA THR A 196 -20.75 6.76 -5.65
C THR A 196 -20.36 5.34 -5.31
N VAL A 197 -19.07 5.03 -5.41
CA VAL A 197 -18.49 3.82 -4.84
C VAL A 197 -17.90 4.23 -3.51
N SER A 198 -18.39 3.66 -2.42
CA SER A 198 -17.87 3.98 -1.09
C SER A 198 -16.58 3.21 -0.81
N VAL A 199 -15.77 3.73 0.10
CA VAL A 199 -14.61 2.99 0.63
C VAL A 199 -15.03 1.66 1.27
N GLY A 200 -16.22 1.61 1.86
CA GLY A 200 -16.79 0.37 2.42
C GLY A 200 -17.05 -0.69 1.36
N ASP A 201 -17.55 -0.30 0.18
CA ASP A 201 -17.78 -1.22 -0.93
C ASP A 201 -16.46 -1.81 -1.45
N LEU A 202 -15.41 -0.99 -1.50
CA LEU A 202 -14.05 -1.43 -1.84
C LEU A 202 -13.47 -2.38 -0.80
N PHE A 203 -13.70 -2.14 0.50
CA PHE A 203 -13.27 -3.05 1.56
C PHE A 203 -13.96 -4.40 1.46
N MET A 204 -15.28 -4.41 1.23
CA MET A 204 -16.04 -5.64 1.02
C MET A 204 -15.57 -6.39 -0.24
N GLY A 205 -15.30 -5.66 -1.32
CA GLY A 205 -14.76 -6.22 -2.56
C GLY A 205 -13.34 -6.79 -2.41
N ALA A 206 -12.50 -6.19 -1.57
CA ALA A 206 -11.11 -6.62 -1.36
C ALA A 206 -10.97 -7.80 -0.38
N LEU A 207 -11.98 -8.06 0.46
CA LEU A 207 -11.93 -9.10 1.49
C LEU A 207 -11.79 -10.50 0.88
N VAL A 208 -12.59 -10.83 -0.13
CA VAL A 208 -12.56 -12.14 -0.82
C VAL A 208 -11.19 -12.42 -1.45
N PRO A 209 -10.63 -11.57 -2.34
CA PRO A 209 -9.31 -11.81 -2.91
C PRO A 209 -8.19 -11.77 -1.87
N GLY A 210 -8.31 -10.93 -0.84
CA GLY A 210 -7.35 -10.86 0.27
C GLY A 210 -7.25 -12.18 1.04
N LEU A 211 -8.39 -12.75 1.47
CA LEU A 211 -8.41 -14.04 2.14
C LEU A 211 -7.95 -15.19 1.23
N LEU A 212 -8.32 -15.14 -0.05
CA LEU A 212 -7.92 -16.14 -1.02
C LEU A 212 -6.38 -16.18 -1.20
N LEU A 213 -5.72 -15.02 -1.23
CA LEU A 213 -4.25 -14.92 -1.22
C LEU A 213 -3.64 -15.52 0.04
N VAL A 214 -4.20 -15.25 1.22
CA VAL A 214 -3.72 -15.82 2.49
C VAL A 214 -3.81 -17.34 2.44
N VAL A 215 -4.91 -17.89 1.94
CA VAL A 215 -5.09 -19.33 1.76
C VAL A 215 -4.05 -19.91 0.80
N PHE A 216 -3.79 -19.25 -0.33
CA PHE A 216 -2.76 -19.68 -1.27
C PHE A 216 -1.35 -19.64 -0.67
N TYR A 217 -1.02 -18.64 0.15
CA TYR A 217 0.25 -18.59 0.86
C TYR A 217 0.37 -19.72 1.90
N MET A 218 -0.69 -20.00 2.65
CA MET A 218 -0.71 -21.13 3.59
C MET A 218 -0.54 -22.46 2.88
N ILE A 219 -1.24 -22.67 1.75
CA ILE A 219 -1.11 -23.86 0.92
C ILE A 219 0.32 -23.99 0.39
N TYR A 220 0.90 -22.90 -0.12
CA TYR A 220 2.28 -22.90 -0.62
C TYR A 220 3.29 -23.28 0.46
N VAL A 221 3.21 -22.64 1.63
CA VAL A 221 4.08 -22.95 2.78
C VAL A 221 3.89 -24.40 3.23
N GLY A 222 2.65 -24.88 3.30
CA GLY A 222 2.33 -26.27 3.66
C GLY A 222 2.87 -27.29 2.64
N LEU A 223 2.70 -27.04 1.34
CA LEU A 223 3.23 -27.88 0.26
C LEU A 223 4.74 -27.94 0.28
N VAL A 224 5.42 -26.79 0.45
CA VAL A 224 6.88 -26.75 0.56
C VAL A 224 7.36 -27.49 1.81
N ALA A 225 6.65 -27.36 2.93
CA ALA A 225 6.94 -28.10 4.16
C ALA A 225 6.77 -29.62 4.01
N TRP A 226 5.82 -30.06 3.19
CA TRP A 226 5.58 -31.47 2.92
C TRP A 226 6.57 -32.06 1.89
N LEU A 227 6.83 -31.36 0.80
CA LEU A 227 7.69 -31.82 -0.31
C LEU A 227 9.19 -31.68 0.00
N ARG A 228 9.59 -30.67 0.78
CA ARG A 228 10.99 -30.39 1.12
C ARG A 228 11.20 -30.33 2.64
N PRO A 229 11.11 -31.48 3.34
CA PRO A 229 11.23 -31.53 4.80
C PRO A 229 12.58 -31.04 5.32
N HIS A 230 13.65 -31.00 4.51
CA HIS A 230 14.96 -30.48 4.93
C HIS A 230 15.07 -28.93 4.88
N GLY A 231 14.21 -28.24 4.11
CA GLY A 231 14.27 -26.78 3.94
C GLY A 231 13.16 -26.00 4.67
N ALA A 232 12.20 -26.71 5.26
CA ALA A 232 11.00 -26.19 5.90
C ALA A 232 10.66 -26.96 7.21
N CYS A 233 11.66 -27.64 7.79
CA CYS A 233 11.42 -28.54 8.91
C CYS A 233 10.93 -27.80 10.15
N CYS A 234 9.92 -28.36 10.79
CA CYS A 234 9.77 -28.32 12.24
C CYS A 234 9.80 -29.78 12.69
N ARG A 235 10.88 -30.20 13.36
CA ARG A 235 10.91 -31.30 14.34
C ARG A 235 11.98 -30.96 15.40
N PRO A 236 11.74 -31.38 16.64
CA PRO A 236 12.05 -30.66 17.89
C PRO A 236 13.51 -30.24 18.05
#